data_AF-A0A7S4KNU7-F1
#
_entry.id   AF-A0A7S4KNU7-F1
#
_cell.length_a   1.000
_cell.length_b   1.000
_cell.length_c   1.000
_cell.angle_alpha   90.00
_cell.angle_beta   90.00
_cell.angle_gamma   90.00
#
_symmetry.space_group_name_H-M   'P 1'
#
loop_
_entity.id
_entity.type
_entity.pdbx_description
1 polymer ?
#
loop_
_entity_poly.entity_id
_entity_poly.type
_entity_poly.pdbx_seq_one_letter_code
_entity_poly.pdbx_strand_id
1 'polypeptide(L)'
;VAASSIHQVADAFSSSGFSLSLRSPQSSSVSKAAAVSRTQGTRCLNVRMGSLAEKYGHLRGADIEPCGAAVERFYKLFARPIPFVFRAPTNEILYLSHLDLVNAMFRYDVIWAAGLYSTFDLFFSALDEDLRANLFQALMGGLKLDQSKIKSDADAVLQWAQGKTEADVVSAIKGEDSSPVGQVLASLGKNEDFLYTRNFGAGLIKIMQVVGVEPNAENAKRWAEVLGFTSNTSALSGLSASKFETDVGLFLSSVDKMQQAMQLFAEVEAREKKKIAEKLAEKAARAAEEAAKESASS
;
A
#
# COMPACT_ATOMS: atom_id res chain seq x y z
N VAL A 1 19.84 2.90 -26.64
CA VAL A 1 19.23 1.55 -26.53
C VAL A 1 18.22 1.50 -25.37
N ALA A 2 17.35 2.51 -25.22
CA ALA A 2 16.42 2.60 -24.09
C ALA A 2 15.05 3.15 -24.53
N ALA A 3 14.62 2.85 -25.75
CA ALA A 3 13.34 3.31 -26.30
C ALA A 3 12.51 2.16 -26.93
N SER A 4 12.96 0.91 -26.83
CA SER A 4 12.31 -0.22 -27.53
C SER A 4 11.50 -1.16 -26.62
N SER A 5 11.41 -0.92 -25.31
CA SER A 5 10.68 -1.82 -24.40
C SER A 5 9.25 -1.38 -24.04
N ILE A 6 8.77 -0.24 -24.55
CA ILE A 6 7.42 0.27 -24.20
C ILE A 6 6.36 -0.12 -25.24
N HIS A 7 6.75 -0.51 -26.45
CA HIS A 7 5.79 -0.85 -27.51
C HIS A 7 5.36 -2.33 -27.56
N GLN A 8 5.95 -3.22 -26.76
CA GLN A 8 5.69 -4.66 -26.91
C GLN A 8 4.57 -5.21 -26.01
N VAL A 9 3.96 -4.38 -25.17
CA VAL A 9 2.84 -4.78 -24.27
C VAL A 9 1.47 -4.36 -24.81
N ALA A 10 1.41 -3.58 -25.90
CA ALA A 10 0.17 -2.99 -26.41
C ALA A 10 -0.60 -3.87 -27.42
N ASP A 11 0.02 -4.89 -28.01
CA ASP A 11 -0.56 -5.61 -29.16
C ASP A 11 -1.32 -6.91 -28.82
N ALA A 12 -1.49 -7.25 -27.53
CA ALA A 12 -2.19 -8.48 -27.12
C ALA A 12 -3.70 -8.30 -26.83
N PHE A 13 -4.26 -7.09 -26.94
CA PHE A 13 -5.63 -6.80 -26.47
C PHE A 13 -6.69 -6.55 -27.55
N SER A 14 -6.36 -6.75 -28.82
CA SER A 14 -7.29 -6.45 -29.93
C SER A 14 -7.51 -7.65 -30.85
N SER A 15 -8.22 -8.68 -30.38
CA SER A 15 -9.12 -9.48 -31.25
C SER A 15 -9.98 -10.46 -30.46
N SER A 16 -11.18 -10.03 -30.06
CA SER A 16 -12.31 -10.97 -29.95
C SER A 16 -13.61 -10.18 -30.07
N GLY A 17 -14.22 -10.21 -31.26
CA GLY A 17 -15.56 -9.67 -31.47
C GLY A 17 -16.57 -10.51 -30.68
N PHE A 18 -17.32 -9.88 -29.78
CA PHE A 18 -18.42 -10.51 -29.06
C PHE A 18 -19.73 -9.86 -29.50
N SER A 19 -20.55 -10.61 -30.23
CA SER A 19 -21.90 -10.20 -30.61
C SER A 19 -22.85 -10.40 -29.42
N LEU A 20 -23.55 -9.33 -29.02
CA LEU A 20 -24.61 -9.42 -28.02
C LEU A 20 -25.86 -10.07 -28.64
N SER A 21 -26.15 -11.31 -28.24
CA SER A 21 -27.49 -11.89 -28.39
C SER A 21 -28.25 -11.73 -27.06
N LEU A 22 -29.25 -10.87 -27.05
CA LEU A 22 -30.20 -10.71 -25.95
C LEU A 22 -31.15 -11.91 -25.91
N ARG A 23 -30.92 -12.82 -24.96
CA ARG A 23 -31.89 -13.85 -24.58
C ARG A 23 -32.35 -13.60 -23.15
N SER A 24 -33.65 -13.39 -22.99
CA SER A 24 -34.32 -13.24 -21.70
C SER A 24 -34.21 -14.54 -20.87
N PRO A 25 -33.92 -14.48 -19.56
CA PRO A 25 -33.94 -15.66 -18.72
C PRO A 25 -35.37 -15.95 -18.26
N GLN A 26 -35.88 -17.11 -18.64
CA GLN A 26 -37.04 -17.74 -18.00
C GLN A 26 -36.71 -18.10 -16.55
N SER A 27 -37.71 -17.96 -15.68
CA SER A 27 -37.64 -18.29 -14.27
C SER A 27 -37.57 -19.80 -14.04
N SER A 28 -36.55 -20.26 -13.30
CA SER A 28 -36.65 -21.50 -12.54
C SER A 28 -35.70 -21.52 -11.33
N SER A 29 -36.32 -21.65 -10.16
CA SER A 29 -35.79 -22.20 -8.90
C SER A 29 -34.39 -21.77 -8.41
N VAL A 30 -34.27 -20.56 -7.85
CA VAL A 30 -33.16 -20.17 -6.97
C VAL A 30 -33.73 -19.76 -5.61
N SER A 31 -34.02 -20.69 -4.69
CA SER A 31 -34.57 -20.29 -3.37
C SER A 31 -34.26 -21.16 -2.14
N LYS A 32 -33.39 -22.18 -2.20
CA LYS A 32 -33.02 -22.94 -0.99
C LYS A 32 -31.53 -22.93 -0.62
N ALA A 33 -30.61 -23.05 -1.58
CA ALA A 33 -29.17 -23.06 -1.29
C ALA A 33 -28.65 -21.70 -0.78
N ALA A 34 -29.14 -20.58 -1.32
CA ALA A 34 -28.73 -19.24 -0.91
C ALA A 34 -29.20 -18.87 0.51
N ALA A 35 -30.35 -19.39 0.95
CA ALA A 35 -30.90 -19.12 2.29
C ALA A 35 -30.12 -19.85 3.40
N VAL A 36 -29.66 -21.08 3.15
CA VAL A 36 -28.84 -21.88 4.08
C VAL A 36 -27.45 -21.29 4.25
N SER A 37 -26.83 -20.83 3.16
CA SER A 37 -25.50 -20.19 3.21
C SER A 37 -25.53 -18.84 3.96
N ARG A 38 -26.61 -18.05 3.79
CA ARG A 38 -26.83 -16.81 4.56
C ARG A 38 -27.01 -17.09 6.05
N THR A 39 -27.84 -18.05 6.43
CA THR A 39 -28.11 -18.38 7.84
C THR A 39 -26.90 -19.00 8.55
N GLN A 40 -26.10 -19.82 7.86
CA GLN A 40 -24.83 -20.32 8.40
C GLN A 40 -23.81 -19.20 8.57
N GLY A 41 -23.68 -18.29 7.59
CA GLY A 41 -22.83 -17.11 7.69
C GLY A 41 -23.19 -16.22 8.89
N THR A 42 -24.48 -15.92 9.10
CA THR A 42 -24.93 -15.11 10.25
C THR A 42 -24.70 -15.81 11.59
N ARG A 43 -24.82 -17.14 11.64
CA ARG A 43 -24.57 -17.92 12.86
C ARG A 43 -23.08 -17.98 13.21
N CYS A 44 -22.20 -18.17 12.23
CA CYS A 44 -20.75 -18.13 12.43
C CYS A 44 -20.25 -16.75 12.86
N LEU A 45 -20.80 -15.67 12.26
CA LEU A 45 -20.49 -14.30 12.66
C LEU A 45 -20.93 -14.02 14.11
N ASN A 46 -22.13 -14.45 14.52
CA ASN A 46 -22.60 -14.24 15.90
C ASN A 46 -21.78 -15.02 16.94
N VAL A 47 -21.35 -16.25 16.62
CA VAL A 47 -20.50 -17.06 17.52
C VAL A 47 -19.11 -16.43 17.69
N ARG A 48 -18.51 -15.92 16.60
CA ARG A 48 -17.19 -15.24 16.66
C ARG A 48 -17.25 -13.83 17.24
N MET A 49 -18.32 -13.08 17.00
CA MET A 49 -18.55 -11.81 17.71
C MET A 49 -18.67 -12.05 19.22
N GLY A 50 -19.25 -13.20 19.63
CA GLY A 50 -19.21 -13.68 21.01
C GLY A 50 -17.79 -13.94 21.51
N SER A 51 -16.95 -14.63 20.74
CA SER A 51 -15.56 -14.91 21.15
C SER A 51 -14.66 -13.67 21.16
N LEU A 52 -14.85 -12.72 20.25
CA LEU A 52 -14.14 -11.43 20.27
C LEU A 52 -14.57 -10.57 21.46
N ALA A 53 -15.87 -10.54 21.78
CA ALA A 53 -16.36 -9.83 22.96
C ALA A 53 -15.85 -10.45 24.27
N GLU A 54 -15.65 -11.77 24.31
CA GLU A 54 -15.00 -12.44 25.44
C GLU A 54 -13.51 -12.09 25.53
N LYS A 55 -12.76 -12.20 24.42
CA LYS A 55 -11.32 -11.94 24.38
C LYS A 55 -10.97 -10.46 24.62
N TYR A 56 -11.69 -9.54 24.00
CA TYR A 56 -11.38 -8.10 23.97
C TYR A 56 -12.39 -7.24 24.72
N GLY A 57 -13.40 -7.82 25.36
CA GLY A 57 -14.43 -7.07 26.09
C GLY A 57 -13.89 -6.21 27.23
N HIS A 58 -12.76 -6.62 27.82
CA HIS A 58 -12.04 -5.83 28.83
C HIS A 58 -11.49 -4.50 28.30
N LEU A 59 -11.34 -4.34 26.98
CA LEU A 59 -10.92 -3.10 26.32
C LEU A 59 -12.11 -2.18 25.97
N ARG A 60 -13.34 -2.60 26.25
CA ARG A 60 -14.53 -1.81 25.93
C ARG A 60 -14.53 -0.52 26.76
N GLY A 61 -14.55 0.63 26.08
CA GLY A 61 -14.49 1.93 26.73
C GLY A 61 -13.08 2.35 27.15
N ALA A 62 -12.05 1.61 26.73
CA ALA A 62 -10.67 2.08 26.85
C ALA A 62 -10.50 3.40 26.10
N ASP A 63 -9.68 4.29 26.66
CA ASP A 63 -9.29 5.53 26.00
C ASP A 63 -8.31 5.20 24.88
N ILE A 64 -8.81 5.27 23.63
CA ILE A 64 -8.03 4.98 22.43
C ILE A 64 -7.59 6.30 21.83
N GLU A 65 -6.29 6.43 21.57
CA GLU A 65 -5.74 7.61 20.94
C GLU A 65 -6.42 7.91 19.59
N PRO A 66 -7.03 9.09 19.41
CA PRO A 66 -7.66 9.44 18.16
C PRO A 66 -6.60 9.70 17.08
N CYS A 67 -6.99 9.45 15.83
CA CYS A 67 -6.11 9.70 14.68
C CYS A 67 -5.58 11.14 14.64
N GLY A 68 -6.36 12.13 15.10
CA GLY A 68 -5.95 13.53 15.21
C GLY A 68 -4.70 13.76 16.07
N ALA A 69 -4.48 12.94 17.11
CA ALA A 69 -3.29 13.06 17.95
C ALA A 69 -2.01 12.59 17.20
N ALA A 70 -2.13 11.56 16.35
CA ALA A 70 -1.03 11.13 15.49
C ALA A 70 -0.70 12.19 14.42
N VAL A 71 -1.73 12.83 13.85
CA VAL A 71 -1.59 13.95 12.91
C VAL A 71 -0.89 15.14 13.57
N GLU A 72 -1.31 15.50 14.77
CA GLU A 72 -0.72 16.61 15.51
C GLU A 72 0.78 16.36 15.77
N ARG A 73 1.14 15.14 16.20
CA ARG A 73 2.56 14.77 16.37
C ARG A 73 3.32 14.81 15.05
N PHE A 74 2.75 14.28 13.99
CA PHE A 74 3.36 14.29 12.66
C PHE A 74 3.72 15.72 12.23
N TYR A 75 2.78 16.66 12.29
CA TYR A 75 3.05 18.05 11.91
C TYR A 75 3.97 18.81 12.88
N LYS A 76 4.04 18.41 14.15
CA LYS A 76 5.05 18.94 15.09
C LYS A 76 6.47 18.48 14.72
N LEU A 77 6.61 17.25 14.22
CA LEU A 77 7.90 16.69 13.80
C LEU A 77 8.28 17.16 12.39
N PHE A 78 7.31 17.34 11.50
CA PHE A 78 7.51 17.75 10.10
C PHE A 78 7.16 19.22 9.88
N ALA A 79 8.12 20.11 10.12
CA ALA A 79 7.93 21.56 9.96
C ALA A 79 8.01 22.06 8.50
N ARG A 80 8.12 21.16 7.51
CA ARG A 80 8.28 21.52 6.09
C ARG A 80 6.93 21.41 5.34
N PRO A 81 6.69 22.24 4.32
CA PRO A 81 5.52 22.06 3.45
C PRO A 81 5.64 20.77 2.64
N ILE A 82 4.63 19.90 2.74
CA ILE A 82 4.50 18.71 1.88
C ILE A 82 3.96 19.16 0.52
N PRO A 83 4.61 18.83 -0.62
CA PRO A 83 4.05 19.14 -1.92
C PRO A 83 2.68 18.49 -2.09
N PHE A 84 1.76 19.17 -2.78
CA PHE A 84 0.35 18.75 -2.83
C PHE A 84 0.16 17.31 -3.30
N VAL A 85 0.94 16.87 -4.30
CA VAL A 85 0.92 15.51 -4.86
C VAL A 85 1.14 14.44 -3.79
N PHE A 86 1.98 14.73 -2.78
CA PHE A 86 2.35 13.77 -1.75
C PHE A 86 1.47 13.85 -0.49
N ARG A 87 0.55 14.83 -0.39
CA ARG A 87 -0.33 14.96 0.79
C ARG A 87 -1.27 13.78 0.96
N ALA A 88 -1.93 13.36 -0.11
CA ALA A 88 -2.85 12.22 -0.07
C ALA A 88 -2.16 10.92 0.38
N PRO A 89 -1.04 10.47 -0.25
CA PRO A 89 -0.35 9.26 0.20
C PRO A 89 0.25 9.39 1.60
N THR A 90 0.69 10.59 2.01
CA THR A 90 1.18 10.82 3.40
C THR A 90 0.06 10.55 4.41
N ASN A 91 -1.11 11.14 4.16
CA ASN A 91 -2.27 10.98 5.02
C ASN A 91 -2.77 9.53 5.03
N GLU A 92 -2.82 8.86 3.87
CA GLU A 92 -3.22 7.46 3.82
C GLU A 92 -2.29 6.56 4.64
N ILE A 93 -0.97 6.70 4.48
CA ILE A 93 0.00 5.93 5.27
C ILE A 93 -0.19 6.19 6.77
N LEU A 94 -0.31 7.47 7.16
CA LEU A 94 -0.48 7.85 8.57
C LEU A 94 -1.79 7.30 9.15
N TYR A 95 -2.90 7.45 8.45
CA TYR A 95 -4.23 7.05 8.93
C TYR A 95 -4.38 5.53 8.97
N LEU A 96 -4.00 4.83 7.91
CA LEU A 96 -4.11 3.37 7.87
C LEU A 96 -3.23 2.73 8.94
N SER A 97 -1.99 3.21 9.09
CA SER A 97 -1.08 2.66 10.11
C SER A 97 -1.54 2.99 11.52
N HIS A 98 -2.10 4.18 11.77
CA HIS A 98 -2.68 4.51 13.08
C HIS A 98 -3.85 3.58 13.42
N LEU A 99 -4.77 3.36 12.47
CA LEU A 99 -5.92 2.48 12.65
C LEU A 99 -5.52 1.02 12.87
N ASP A 100 -4.44 0.58 12.23
CA ASP A 100 -3.84 -0.73 12.51
C ASP A 100 -3.35 -0.77 13.97
N LEU A 101 -2.50 0.17 14.39
CA LEU A 101 -1.85 0.17 15.71
C LEU A 101 -2.83 0.23 16.89
N VAL A 102 -3.94 0.96 16.75
CA VAL A 102 -4.94 1.08 17.83
C VAL A 102 -5.93 -0.09 17.87
N ASN A 103 -5.93 -0.95 16.86
CA ASN A 103 -6.83 -2.09 16.82
C ASN A 103 -6.36 -3.18 17.79
N ALA A 104 -7.23 -3.61 18.70
CA ALA A 104 -6.92 -4.62 19.72
C ALA A 104 -6.42 -5.96 19.15
N MET A 105 -6.87 -6.32 17.94
CA MET A 105 -6.46 -7.55 17.25
C MET A 105 -5.14 -7.40 16.50
N PHE A 106 -4.69 -6.17 16.25
CA PHE A 106 -3.48 -5.95 15.47
C PHE A 106 -2.25 -6.47 16.21
N ARG A 107 -1.37 -7.13 15.47
CA ARG A 107 -0.07 -7.56 15.94
C ARG A 107 0.94 -7.10 14.91
N TYR A 108 1.98 -6.43 15.39
CA TYR A 108 3.10 -6.06 14.53
C TYR A 108 3.75 -7.31 13.95
N ASP A 109 4.00 -7.30 12.65
CA ASP A 109 4.74 -8.34 11.96
C ASP A 109 5.67 -7.74 10.89
N VAL A 110 6.66 -8.53 10.46
CA VAL A 110 7.69 -8.06 9.51
C VAL A 110 7.12 -7.82 8.11
N ILE A 111 6.04 -8.50 7.71
CA ILE A 111 5.41 -8.33 6.39
C ILE A 111 4.63 -7.00 6.36
N TRP A 112 3.95 -6.67 7.46
CA TRP A 112 3.32 -5.36 7.66
C TRP A 112 4.34 -4.22 7.55
N ALA A 113 5.49 -4.35 8.21
CA ALA A 113 6.57 -3.37 8.13
C ALA A 113 7.14 -3.25 6.71
N ALA A 114 7.33 -4.37 6.03
CA ALA A 114 7.77 -4.41 4.63
C ALA A 114 6.78 -3.72 3.69
N GLY A 115 5.47 -3.92 3.89
CA GLY A 115 4.43 -3.28 3.10
C GLY A 115 4.34 -1.78 3.34
N LEU A 116 4.40 -1.35 4.61
CA LEU A 116 4.45 0.06 5.00
C LEU A 116 5.65 0.78 4.36
N TYR A 117 6.86 0.24 4.54
CA TYR A 117 8.08 0.85 4.02
C TYR A 117 8.13 0.82 2.49
N SER A 118 7.75 -0.29 1.85
CA SER A 118 7.77 -0.40 0.39
C SER A 118 6.76 0.52 -0.29
N THR A 119 5.59 0.72 0.32
CA THR A 119 4.59 1.68 -0.18
C THR A 119 5.13 3.10 -0.06
N PHE A 120 5.77 3.44 1.06
CA PHE A 120 6.44 4.72 1.24
C PHE A 120 7.57 4.93 0.21
N ASP A 121 8.47 3.97 0.07
CA ASP A 121 9.61 4.08 -0.86
C ASP A 121 9.13 4.29 -2.30
N LEU A 122 8.08 3.58 -2.72
CA LEU A 122 7.49 3.70 -4.04
C LEU A 122 6.84 5.07 -4.27
N PHE A 123 5.93 5.50 -3.38
CA PHE A 123 5.13 6.71 -3.58
C PHE A 123 5.91 8.01 -3.41
N PHE A 124 7.04 7.97 -2.70
CA PHE A 124 7.84 9.15 -2.41
C PHE A 124 9.21 9.12 -3.12
N SER A 125 9.40 8.23 -4.08
CA SER A 125 10.65 8.07 -4.85
C SER A 125 11.09 9.30 -5.65
N ALA A 126 10.17 10.23 -5.97
CA ALA A 126 10.50 11.49 -6.65
C ALA A 126 10.93 12.63 -5.72
N LEU A 127 10.83 12.46 -4.40
CA LEU A 127 11.32 13.46 -3.45
C LEU A 127 12.84 13.39 -3.35
N ASP A 128 13.46 14.52 -2.96
CA ASP A 128 14.86 14.52 -2.56
C ASP A 128 15.08 13.62 -1.34
N GLU A 129 16.26 12.99 -1.26
CA GLU A 129 16.55 11.98 -0.24
C GLU A 129 16.43 12.55 1.18
N ASP A 130 16.87 13.79 1.40
CA ASP A 130 16.81 14.44 2.70
C ASP A 130 15.36 14.68 3.13
N LEU A 131 14.51 15.20 2.25
CA LEU A 131 13.09 15.42 2.53
C LEU A 131 12.36 14.10 2.71
N ARG A 132 12.69 13.09 1.90
CA ARG A 132 12.12 11.74 2.00
C ARG A 132 12.47 11.08 3.33
N ALA A 133 13.73 11.13 3.76
CA ALA A 133 14.17 10.60 5.05
C ALA A 133 13.51 11.34 6.22
N ASN A 134 13.46 12.67 6.19
CA ASN A 134 12.79 13.47 7.22
C ASN A 134 11.28 13.21 7.27
N LEU A 135 10.63 13.01 6.12
CA LEU A 135 9.21 12.68 6.04
C LEU A 135 8.94 11.31 6.65
N PHE A 136 9.75 10.31 6.32
CA PHE A 136 9.63 8.98 6.90
C PHE A 136 9.83 9.02 8.42
N GLN A 137 10.85 9.74 8.89
CA GLN A 137 11.10 9.93 10.32
C GLN A 137 9.91 10.54 11.03
N ALA A 138 9.32 11.59 10.46
CA ALA A 138 8.16 12.25 11.06
C ALA A 138 6.91 11.39 11.03
N LEU A 139 6.68 10.62 9.95
CA LEU A 139 5.58 9.65 9.86
C LEU A 139 5.69 8.60 10.96
N MET A 140 6.86 7.98 11.10
CA MET A 140 7.10 6.95 12.12
C MET A 140 7.01 7.55 13.54
N GLY A 141 7.58 8.73 13.76
CA GLY A 141 7.45 9.44 15.04
C GLY A 141 5.99 9.83 15.37
N GLY A 142 5.19 10.21 14.38
CA GLY A 142 3.75 10.44 14.53
C GLY A 142 3.00 9.19 15.01
N LEU A 143 3.41 8.02 14.51
CA LEU A 143 2.88 6.71 14.88
C LEU A 143 3.52 6.11 16.15
N LYS A 144 4.48 6.80 16.77
CA LYS A 144 5.30 6.29 17.90
C LYS A 144 6.06 5.00 17.55
N LEU A 145 6.46 4.87 16.29
CA LEU A 145 7.26 3.77 15.76
C LEU A 145 8.71 4.20 15.57
N ASP A 146 9.61 3.22 15.64
CA ASP A 146 11.02 3.41 15.31
C ASP A 146 11.26 3.20 13.81
N GLN A 147 11.65 4.27 13.12
CA GLN A 147 11.95 4.22 11.68
C GLN A 147 13.04 3.20 11.33
N SER A 148 14.04 3.03 12.19
CA SER A 148 15.18 2.17 11.91
C SER A 148 14.77 0.71 11.97
N LYS A 149 13.91 0.38 12.93
CA LYS A 149 13.29 -0.94 13.05
C LYS A 149 12.41 -1.27 11.85
N ILE A 150 11.54 -0.35 11.43
CA ILE A 150 10.66 -0.57 10.26
C ILE A 150 11.48 -0.83 9.00
N LYS A 151 12.50 0.00 8.75
CA LYS A 151 13.38 -0.16 7.60
C LYS A 151 14.17 -1.47 7.65
N SER A 152 14.76 -1.80 8.80
CA SER A 152 15.50 -3.06 8.98
C SER A 152 14.62 -4.30 8.78
N ASP A 153 13.40 -4.30 9.32
CA ASP A 153 12.47 -5.43 9.16
C ASP A 153 12.00 -5.54 7.70
N ALA A 154 11.75 -4.41 7.03
CA ALA A 154 11.41 -4.40 5.61
C ALA A 154 12.56 -4.95 4.75
N ASP A 155 13.79 -4.48 4.98
CA ASP A 155 14.97 -4.96 4.27
C ASP A 155 15.20 -6.46 4.50
N ALA A 156 14.96 -6.97 5.71
CA ALA A 156 15.05 -8.39 6.01
C ALA A 156 14.04 -9.22 5.22
N VAL A 157 12.80 -8.73 5.03
CA VAL A 157 11.79 -9.41 4.20
C VAL A 157 12.20 -9.41 2.72
N LEU A 158 12.72 -8.29 2.21
CA LEU A 158 13.16 -8.18 0.82
C LEU A 158 14.37 -9.09 0.55
N GLN A 159 15.35 -9.13 1.45
CA GLN A 159 16.49 -10.03 1.37
C GLN A 159 16.07 -11.50 1.45
N TRP A 160 15.09 -11.82 2.31
CA TRP A 160 14.53 -13.16 2.40
C TRP A 160 13.84 -13.59 1.09
N ALA A 161 13.13 -12.68 0.42
CA ALA A 161 12.45 -12.97 -0.84
C ALA A 161 13.42 -13.00 -2.04
N GLN A 162 14.56 -12.32 -1.95
CA GLN A 162 15.53 -12.22 -3.04
C GLN A 162 16.10 -13.60 -3.41
N GLY A 163 15.98 -13.97 -4.68
CA GLY A 163 16.46 -15.26 -5.19
C GLY A 163 15.54 -16.45 -4.90
N LYS A 164 14.39 -16.23 -4.22
CA LYS A 164 13.34 -17.25 -4.05
C LYS A 164 12.39 -17.26 -5.22
N THR A 165 11.81 -18.43 -5.46
CA THR A 165 10.71 -18.63 -6.40
C THR A 165 9.36 -18.55 -5.68
N GLU A 166 8.27 -18.47 -6.45
CA GLU A 166 6.93 -18.58 -5.88
C GLU A 166 6.75 -19.90 -5.09
N ALA A 167 7.34 -21.00 -5.56
CA ALA A 167 7.24 -22.29 -4.88
C ALA A 167 7.88 -22.26 -3.48
N ASP A 168 9.00 -21.56 -3.31
CA ASP A 168 9.66 -21.41 -2.01
C ASP A 168 8.81 -20.60 -1.03
N VAL A 169 8.08 -19.59 -1.52
CA VAL A 169 7.11 -18.82 -0.71
C VAL A 169 5.94 -19.72 -0.30
N VAL A 170 5.42 -20.53 -1.23
CA VAL A 170 4.36 -21.50 -0.93
C VAL A 170 4.81 -22.53 0.12
N SER A 171 6.05 -23.03 0.04
CA SER A 171 6.65 -23.89 1.06
C SER A 171 6.78 -23.19 2.42
N ALA A 172 7.17 -21.90 2.43
CA ALA A 172 7.21 -21.12 3.67
C ALA A 172 5.83 -20.98 4.32
N ILE A 173 4.77 -20.78 3.53
CA ILE A 173 3.37 -20.75 4.03
C ILE A 173 2.96 -22.09 4.67
N LYS A 174 3.48 -23.22 4.15
CA LYS A 174 3.23 -24.56 4.72
C LYS A 174 4.03 -24.82 6.01
N GLY A 175 4.91 -23.90 6.41
CA GLY A 175 5.73 -24.01 7.62
C GLY A 175 7.08 -24.72 7.41
N GLU A 176 7.55 -24.83 6.17
CA GLU A 176 8.85 -25.43 5.84
C GLU A 176 10.01 -24.41 5.97
N ASP A 177 9.71 -23.15 6.30
CA ASP A 177 10.70 -22.09 6.51
C ASP A 177 10.65 -21.58 7.97
N SER A 178 11.81 -21.65 8.65
CA SER A 178 11.97 -21.26 10.05
C SER A 178 12.37 -19.79 10.24
N SER A 179 12.59 -19.04 9.16
CA SER A 179 12.86 -17.59 9.22
C SER A 179 11.68 -16.81 9.82
N PRO A 180 11.91 -15.56 10.28
CA PRO A 180 10.83 -14.70 10.78
C PRO A 180 9.67 -14.53 9.78
N VAL A 181 9.98 -14.43 8.49
CA VAL A 181 8.96 -14.31 7.43
C VAL A 181 8.17 -15.61 7.28
N GLY A 182 8.87 -16.76 7.24
CA GLY A 182 8.24 -18.08 7.17
C GLY A 182 7.32 -18.36 8.36
N GLN A 183 7.74 -17.98 9.57
CA GLN A 183 6.92 -18.11 10.78
C GLN A 183 5.63 -17.28 10.71
N VAL A 184 5.71 -16.02 10.24
CA VAL A 184 4.53 -15.17 10.04
C VAL A 184 3.60 -15.82 9.01
N LEU A 185 4.11 -16.20 7.83
CA LEU A 185 3.33 -16.84 6.77
C LEU A 185 2.65 -18.14 7.23
N ALA A 186 3.36 -18.99 7.96
CA ALA A 186 2.84 -20.25 8.49
C ALA A 186 1.80 -20.08 9.61
N SER A 187 1.79 -18.92 10.27
CA SER A 187 0.84 -18.60 11.35
C SER A 187 -0.53 -18.15 10.83
N LEU A 188 -0.61 -17.63 9.60
CA LEU A 188 -1.83 -17.02 9.04
C LEU A 188 -3.01 -18.00 8.98
N GLY A 189 -2.76 -19.22 8.51
CA GLY A 189 -3.80 -20.26 8.43
C GLY A 189 -4.20 -20.87 9.78
N LYS A 190 -3.44 -20.60 10.85
CA LYS A 190 -3.65 -21.17 12.20
C LYS A 190 -4.21 -20.15 13.19
N ASN A 191 -4.02 -18.85 12.94
CA ASN A 191 -4.43 -17.79 13.84
C ASN A 191 -5.87 -17.34 13.52
N GLU A 192 -6.83 -17.79 14.33
CA GLU A 192 -8.23 -17.41 14.19
C GLU A 192 -8.52 -15.92 14.44
N ASP A 193 -7.63 -15.24 15.16
CA ASP A 193 -7.73 -13.82 15.48
C ASP A 193 -6.86 -12.95 14.56
N PHE A 194 -6.33 -13.51 13.46
CA PHE A 194 -5.53 -12.74 12.52
C PHE A 194 -6.33 -11.56 11.94
N LEU A 195 -5.73 -10.38 12.02
CA LEU A 195 -6.25 -9.16 11.42
C LEU A 195 -5.50 -8.88 10.12
N TYR A 196 -6.17 -9.11 9.00
CA TYR A 196 -5.66 -8.64 7.71
C TYR A 196 -5.73 -7.10 7.62
N THR A 197 -4.58 -6.47 7.39
CA THR A 197 -4.47 -5.02 7.14
C THR A 197 -3.98 -4.74 5.73
N ARG A 198 -4.24 -3.52 5.25
CA ARG A 198 -3.80 -3.10 3.91
C ARG A 198 -2.27 -3.04 3.80
N ASN A 199 -1.59 -2.62 4.87
CA ASN A 199 -0.13 -2.63 4.94
C ASN A 199 0.42 -4.06 4.84
N PHE A 200 -0.21 -5.05 5.49
CA PHE A 200 0.15 -6.45 5.33
C PHE A 200 -0.03 -6.92 3.87
N GLY A 201 -1.16 -6.57 3.25
CA GLY A 201 -1.42 -6.82 1.83
C GLY A 201 -0.36 -6.22 0.91
N ALA A 202 0.04 -4.97 1.14
CA ALA A 202 1.13 -4.33 0.38
C ALA A 202 2.46 -5.06 0.55
N GLY A 203 2.73 -5.63 1.74
CA GLY A 203 3.90 -6.47 1.99
C GLY A 203 3.88 -7.75 1.15
N LEU A 204 2.73 -8.43 1.08
CA LEU A 204 2.57 -9.60 0.21
C LEU A 204 2.74 -9.25 -1.28
N ILE A 205 2.15 -8.14 -1.73
CA ILE A 205 2.32 -7.63 -3.10
C ILE A 205 3.81 -7.39 -3.40
N LYS A 206 4.54 -6.81 -2.45
CA LYS A 206 5.97 -6.59 -2.60
C LYS A 206 6.75 -7.91 -2.71
N ILE A 207 6.41 -8.91 -1.89
CA ILE A 207 7.03 -10.23 -1.98
C ILE A 207 6.74 -10.86 -3.36
N MET A 208 5.50 -10.80 -3.86
CA MET A 208 5.14 -11.26 -5.21
C MET A 208 6.06 -10.64 -6.28
N GLN A 209 6.21 -9.32 -6.26
CA GLN A 209 7.07 -8.59 -7.20
C GLN A 209 8.53 -9.05 -7.13
N VAL A 210 9.07 -9.29 -5.94
CA VAL A 210 10.46 -9.71 -5.74
C VAL A 210 10.70 -11.14 -6.24
N VAL A 211 9.74 -12.05 -6.07
CA VAL A 211 9.84 -13.44 -6.55
C VAL A 211 9.43 -13.62 -8.02
N GLY A 212 9.17 -12.51 -8.74
CA GLY A 212 8.83 -12.52 -10.16
C GLY A 212 7.38 -12.87 -10.48
N VAL A 213 6.47 -12.82 -9.50
CA VAL A 213 5.03 -12.99 -9.70
C VAL A 213 4.39 -11.62 -9.93
N GLU A 214 3.72 -11.45 -11.05
CA GLU A 214 3.00 -10.22 -11.35
C GLU A 214 1.79 -10.06 -10.41
N PRO A 215 1.66 -8.95 -9.65
CA PRO A 215 0.48 -8.72 -8.85
C PRO A 215 -0.72 -8.46 -9.77
N ASN A 216 -1.67 -9.38 -9.80
CA ASN A 216 -2.93 -9.25 -10.53
C ASN A 216 -4.03 -10.04 -9.79
N ALA A 217 -5.28 -9.93 -10.24
CA ALA A 217 -6.41 -10.59 -9.57
C ALA A 217 -6.26 -12.13 -9.50
N GLU A 218 -5.74 -12.75 -10.56
CA GLU A 218 -5.57 -14.20 -10.64
C GLU A 218 -4.50 -14.70 -9.65
N ASN A 219 -3.33 -14.08 -9.66
CA ASN A 219 -2.22 -14.40 -8.75
C ASN A 219 -2.58 -14.06 -7.29
N ALA A 220 -3.31 -12.96 -7.06
CA ALA A 220 -3.80 -12.60 -5.74
C ALA A 220 -4.76 -13.65 -5.19
N LYS A 221 -5.70 -14.12 -6.02
CA LYS A 221 -6.62 -15.19 -5.64
C LYS A 221 -5.88 -16.49 -5.34
N ARG A 222 -4.93 -16.89 -6.17
CA ARG A 222 -4.09 -18.07 -5.95
C ARG A 222 -3.31 -17.98 -4.63
N TRP A 223 -2.67 -16.85 -4.35
CA TRP A 223 -1.93 -16.66 -3.10
C TRP A 223 -2.86 -16.63 -1.89
N ALA A 224 -4.02 -15.98 -1.99
CA ALA A 224 -5.04 -16.02 -0.95
C ALA A 224 -5.46 -17.46 -0.61
N GLU A 225 -5.70 -18.29 -1.62
CA GLU A 225 -6.06 -19.70 -1.42
C GLU A 225 -4.94 -20.46 -0.67
N VAL A 226 -3.68 -20.28 -1.07
CA VAL A 226 -2.52 -20.91 -0.42
C VAL A 226 -2.30 -20.41 1.01
N LEU A 227 -2.46 -19.10 1.23
CA LEU A 227 -2.34 -18.46 2.55
C LEU A 227 -3.47 -18.87 3.52
N GLY A 228 -4.47 -19.63 3.05
CA GLY A 228 -5.63 -19.99 3.85
C GLY A 228 -6.54 -18.80 4.13
N PHE A 229 -6.50 -17.78 3.26
CA PHE A 229 -7.47 -16.70 3.25
C PHE A 229 -8.84 -17.24 2.80
N THR A 230 -9.56 -17.88 3.72
CA THR A 230 -10.92 -18.38 3.54
C THR A 230 -11.96 -17.32 3.91
N SER A 231 -13.25 -17.56 3.70
CA SER A 231 -14.31 -16.65 4.20
C SER A 231 -14.30 -16.44 5.73
N ASN A 232 -13.32 -16.97 6.47
CA ASN A 232 -13.21 -16.95 7.92
C ASN A 232 -11.90 -16.31 8.43
N THR A 233 -11.02 -15.75 7.61
CA THR A 233 -9.67 -15.29 8.04
C THR A 233 -9.58 -13.82 8.45
N SER A 234 -10.73 -13.13 8.58
CA SER A 234 -10.82 -11.81 9.23
C SER A 234 -11.91 -11.90 10.28
N ALA A 235 -11.56 -11.72 11.56
CA ALA A 235 -12.51 -11.92 12.66
C ALA A 235 -13.69 -10.92 12.66
N LEU A 236 -13.62 -9.85 11.86
CA LEU A 236 -14.68 -8.84 11.77
C LEU A 236 -15.54 -8.93 10.48
N SER A 237 -15.12 -9.71 9.49
CA SER A 237 -15.81 -9.76 8.21
C SER A 237 -15.44 -11.05 7.49
N GLY A 238 -16.42 -11.83 7.03
CA GLY A 238 -16.17 -13.09 6.29
C GLY A 238 -15.53 -12.93 4.91
N LEU A 239 -14.44 -12.18 4.82
CA LEU A 239 -13.78 -11.61 3.66
C LEU A 239 -12.29 -11.82 3.85
N SER A 240 -11.67 -12.76 3.16
CA SER A 240 -10.20 -12.74 3.12
C SER A 240 -9.59 -13.08 1.77
N ALA A 241 -10.18 -13.96 0.94
CA ALA A 241 -9.71 -14.10 -0.46
C ALA A 241 -10.07 -12.89 -1.33
N SER A 242 -11.37 -12.55 -1.39
CA SER A 242 -11.86 -11.41 -2.18
C SER A 242 -11.28 -10.07 -1.69
N LYS A 243 -10.94 -9.95 -0.41
CA LYS A 243 -10.35 -8.73 0.14
C LYS A 243 -8.93 -8.50 -0.36
N PHE A 244 -8.07 -9.52 -0.30
CA PHE A 244 -6.70 -9.39 -0.83
C PHE A 244 -6.72 -9.08 -2.32
N GLU A 245 -7.54 -9.79 -3.11
CA GLU A 245 -7.75 -9.50 -4.54
C GLU A 245 -8.18 -8.04 -4.79
N THR A 246 -9.17 -7.56 -4.02
CA THR A 246 -9.62 -6.16 -4.09
C THR A 246 -8.52 -5.18 -3.73
N ASP A 247 -7.75 -5.46 -2.68
CA ASP A 247 -6.65 -4.60 -2.23
C ASP A 247 -5.49 -4.60 -3.23
N VAL A 248 -5.20 -5.71 -3.93
CA VAL A 248 -4.25 -5.71 -5.06
C VAL A 248 -4.73 -4.76 -6.15
N GLY A 249 -5.99 -4.85 -6.59
CA GLY A 249 -6.54 -3.94 -7.59
C GLY A 249 -6.51 -2.46 -7.17
N LEU A 250 -6.85 -2.18 -5.91
CA LEU A 250 -6.80 -0.83 -5.36
C LEU A 250 -5.37 -0.31 -5.22
N PHE A 251 -4.42 -1.16 -4.84
CA PHE A 251 -3.00 -0.82 -4.76
C PHE A 251 -2.46 -0.45 -6.15
N LEU A 252 -2.68 -1.29 -7.17
CA LEU A 252 -2.22 -1.03 -8.53
C LEU A 252 -2.83 0.27 -9.09
N SER A 253 -4.13 0.50 -8.89
CA SER A 253 -4.76 1.77 -9.28
C SER A 253 -4.15 2.98 -8.58
N SER A 254 -3.70 2.83 -7.32
CA SER A 254 -3.04 3.89 -6.57
C SER A 254 -1.63 4.14 -7.10
N VAL A 255 -0.89 3.08 -7.46
CA VAL A 255 0.41 3.18 -8.14
C VAL A 255 0.28 3.93 -9.46
N ASP A 256 -0.69 3.58 -10.32
CA ASP A 256 -0.90 4.23 -11.61
C ASP A 256 -1.20 5.72 -11.45
N LYS A 257 -2.07 6.07 -10.50
CA LYS A 257 -2.40 7.48 -10.19
C LYS A 257 -1.18 8.23 -9.67
N MET A 258 -0.37 7.60 -8.83
CA MET A 258 0.86 8.22 -8.33
C MET A 258 1.88 8.43 -9.43
N GLN A 259 2.06 7.47 -10.35
CA GLN A 259 2.96 7.62 -11.49
C GLN A 259 2.52 8.78 -12.41
N GLN A 260 1.21 8.88 -12.70
CA GLN A 260 0.66 9.99 -13.47
C GLN A 260 0.87 11.34 -12.76
N ALA A 261 0.65 11.39 -11.44
CA ALA A 261 0.84 12.60 -10.66
C ALA A 261 2.32 13.00 -10.55
N MET A 262 3.24 12.04 -10.42
CA MET A 262 4.69 12.25 -10.42
C MET A 262 5.18 12.79 -11.77
N GLN A 263 4.66 12.27 -12.88
CA GLN A 263 4.98 12.77 -14.21
C GLN A 263 4.55 14.23 -14.37
N LEU A 264 3.31 14.55 -13.99
CA LEU A 264 2.81 15.93 -14.01
C LEU A 264 3.63 16.85 -13.11
N PHE A 265 4.01 16.37 -11.92
CA PHE A 265 4.83 17.12 -10.98
C PHE A 265 6.22 17.44 -11.56
N ALA A 266 6.88 16.45 -12.17
CA ALA A 266 8.16 16.65 -12.84
C ALA A 266 8.08 17.67 -13.99
N GLU A 267 6.99 17.63 -14.77
CA GLU A 267 6.76 18.62 -15.83
C GLU A 267 6.55 20.04 -15.29
N VAL A 268 5.82 20.19 -14.18
CA VAL A 268 5.60 21.49 -13.53
C VAL A 268 6.92 22.02 -12.97
N GLU A 269 7.69 21.20 -12.26
CA GLU A 269 9.00 21.61 -11.75
C GLU A 269 9.94 22.06 -12.87
N ALA A 270 9.98 21.33 -13.99
CA ALA A 270 10.81 21.69 -15.13
C ALA A 270 10.40 23.06 -15.71
N ARG A 271 9.09 23.33 -15.82
CA ARG A 271 8.55 24.61 -16.28
C ARG A 271 8.86 25.75 -15.30
N GLU A 272 8.76 25.50 -13.99
CA GLU A 272 9.07 26.50 -12.97
C GLU A 272 10.56 26.82 -12.93
N LYS A 273 11.44 25.81 -12.97
CA LYS A 273 12.90 26.00 -13.05
C LYS A 273 13.29 26.82 -14.28
N LYS A 274 12.66 26.56 -15.43
CA LYS A 274 12.87 27.36 -16.66
C LYS A 274 12.43 28.81 -16.48
N LYS A 275 11.23 29.06 -15.95
CA LYS A 275 10.73 30.42 -15.69
C LYS A 275 11.60 31.19 -14.69
N ILE A 276 12.10 30.53 -13.66
CA ILE A 276 13.00 31.13 -12.66
C ILE A 276 14.35 31.47 -13.31
N ALA A 277 14.92 30.55 -14.10
CA ALA A 277 16.15 30.79 -14.84
C ALA A 277 16.02 31.96 -15.82
N GLU A 278 14.91 32.03 -16.58
CA GLU A 278 14.61 33.15 -17.48
C GLU A 278 14.51 34.48 -16.72
N LYS A 279 13.79 34.51 -15.58
CA LYS A 279 13.69 35.71 -14.74
C LYS A 279 15.03 36.14 -14.14
N LEU A 280 15.88 35.19 -13.74
CA LEU A 280 17.22 35.49 -13.22
C LEU A 280 18.14 36.00 -14.32
N ALA A 281 18.09 35.40 -15.52
CA ALA A 281 18.84 35.86 -16.68
C ALA A 281 18.39 37.27 -17.12
N GLU A 282 17.09 37.55 -17.13
CA GLU A 282 16.55 38.86 -17.45
C GLU A 282 16.96 39.93 -16.43
N LYS A 283 16.93 39.60 -15.13
CA LYS A 283 17.44 40.49 -14.07
C LYS A 283 18.94 40.74 -14.21
N ALA A 284 19.74 39.71 -14.50
CA ALA A 284 21.17 39.87 -14.73
C ALA A 284 21.48 40.72 -15.97
N ALA A 285 20.71 40.54 -17.06
CA ALA A 285 20.85 41.35 -18.27
C ALA A 285 20.51 42.83 -18.03
N ARG A 286 19.41 43.12 -17.32
CA ARG A 286 19.04 44.50 -16.95
C ARG A 286 20.09 45.16 -16.06
N ALA A 287 20.60 44.44 -15.05
CA ALA A 287 21.66 44.95 -14.17
C ALA A 287 22.97 45.23 -14.93
N ALA A 288 23.33 44.39 -15.92
CA ALA A 288 24.49 44.63 -16.77
C ALA A 288 24.30 45.84 -17.70
N GLU A 289 23.09 46.04 -18.22
CA GLU A 289 22.76 47.19 -19.08
C GLU A 289 22.74 48.52 -18.31
N GLU A 290 22.27 48.51 -17.06
CA GLU A 290 22.33 49.67 -16.15
C GLU A 290 23.77 50.03 -15.78
N ALA A 291 24.60 49.04 -15.42
CA ALA A 291 26.02 49.26 -15.13
C ALA A 291 26.81 49.81 -16.34
N ALA A 292 26.49 49.34 -17.54
CA ALA A 292 27.09 49.85 -18.78
C ALA A 292 26.69 51.31 -19.04
N LYS A 293 25.42 51.70 -18.79
CA LYS A 293 24.96 53.08 -18.95
C LYS A 293 25.58 54.03 -17.94
N GLU A 294 25.75 53.61 -16.69
CA GLU A 294 26.44 54.43 -15.66
C GLU A 294 27.91 54.67 -16.02
N SER A 295 28.63 53.63 -16.47
CA SER A 295 30.04 53.75 -16.90
C SER A 295 30.25 54.62 -18.15
N ALA A 296 29.23 54.77 -19.00
CA ALA A 296 29.30 55.60 -20.21
C ALA A 296 28.95 57.08 -19.95
N SER A 297 28.44 57.41 -18.76
CA SER A 297 28.08 58.78 -18.35
C SER A 297 29.06 59.44 -17.36
N SER A 298 30.11 58.71 -16.96
CA SER A 298 31.26 59.21 -16.18
C SER A 298 32.45 59.49 -17.10
#